data_AF-A0AAD1RIZ1-F1
#
_entry.id   AF-A0AAD1RIZ1-F1
#
_cell.length_a   1.000
_cell.length_b   1.000
_cell.length_c   1.000
_cell.angle_alpha   90.00
_cell.angle_beta   90.00
_cell.angle_gamma   90.00
#
_symmetry.space_group_name_H-M   'P 1'
#
loop_
_entity.id
_entity.type
_entity.pdbx_description
1 polymer ?
#
loop_
_entity_poly.entity_id
_entity_poly.type
_entity_poly.pdbx_seq_one_letter_code
_entity_poly.pdbx_strand_id
1 'polypeptide(L)'
;MYFDMEISGRYLLSGDTQGLVSVWDTMSPSEDTSILPLLQFQAQNDCVNGISLHPSYPLLATASGQRKFPELNDSGDESREEERSPHGSMGENSLQLWWCGSETQSN
;
A
#
# COMPACT_ATOMS: atom_id res chain seq x y z
N MET A 1 -8.16 5.59 0.08
CA MET A 1 -7.10 5.33 -0.91
C MET A 1 -6.73 6.65 -1.54
N TYR A 2 -5.44 6.90 -1.68
CA TYR A 2 -4.89 8.11 -2.27
C TYR A 2 -3.97 7.71 -3.42
N PHE A 3 -3.73 8.66 -4.31
CA PHE A 3 -2.72 8.57 -5.35
C PHE A 3 -1.80 9.79 -5.22
N ASP A 4 -0.58 9.66 -5.73
CA ASP A 4 0.33 10.79 -5.90
C ASP A 4 0.98 10.74 -7.29
N MET A 5 1.52 11.87 -7.73
CA MET A 5 2.06 12.05 -9.06
C MET A 5 3.46 12.67 -8.98
N GLU A 6 4.37 12.15 -9.79
CA GLU A 6 5.70 12.72 -9.93
C GLU A 6 5.63 14.13 -10.55
N ILE A 7 6.59 15.00 -10.22
CA ILE A 7 6.51 16.44 -10.52
C ILE A 7 6.37 16.77 -12.02
N SER A 8 6.88 15.92 -12.92
CA SER A 8 6.71 16.10 -14.37
C SER A 8 5.33 15.66 -14.86
N GLY A 9 4.54 15.00 -14.01
CA GLY A 9 3.25 14.41 -14.34
C GLY A 9 3.35 13.06 -15.04
N ARG A 10 4.57 12.55 -15.28
CA ARG A 10 4.78 11.33 -16.06
C ARG A 10 4.40 10.06 -15.31
N TYR A 11 4.68 10.00 -14.01
CA TYR A 11 4.40 8.80 -13.22
C TYR A 11 3.27 9.05 -12.23
N LEU A 12 2.23 8.23 -12.31
CA LEU A 12 1.12 8.17 -11.35
C LEU A 12 1.33 6.95 -10.46
N LEU A 13 1.17 7.12 -9.15
CA LEU A 13 1.30 6.05 -8.17
C LEU A 13 0.01 5.94 -7.35
N SER A 14 -0.45 4.72 -7.10
CA SER A 14 -1.58 4.44 -6.21
C SER A 14 -1.36 3.14 -5.47
N GLY A 15 -1.83 3.12 -4.23
CA GLY A 15 -1.92 1.92 -3.41
C GLY A 15 -3.25 1.19 -3.57
N ASP A 16 -3.30 -0.10 -3.18
CA ASP A 16 -4.51 -0.92 -3.17
C ASP A 16 -4.84 -1.52 -1.78
N THR A 17 -5.93 -2.31 -1.70
CA THR A 17 -6.44 -2.88 -0.44
C THR A 17 -5.63 -4.09 0.01
N GLN A 18 -4.79 -4.62 -0.87
CA GLN A 18 -3.96 -5.80 -0.64
C GLN A 18 -2.51 -5.42 -0.35
N GLY A 19 -2.20 -4.13 -0.26
CA GLY A 19 -0.87 -3.64 0.09
C GLY A 19 0.07 -3.43 -1.10
N LEU A 20 -0.43 -3.55 -2.33
CA LEU A 20 0.38 -3.30 -3.51
C LEU A 20 0.38 -1.80 -3.85
N VAL A 21 1.53 -1.33 -4.32
CA VAL A 21 1.66 -0.04 -5.01
C VAL A 21 1.84 -0.31 -6.49
N SER A 22 1.02 0.37 -7.28
CA SER A 22 1.06 0.35 -8.73
C SER A 22 1.54 1.71 -9.25
N VAL A 23 2.38 1.68 -10.28
CA VAL A 23 2.93 2.85 -10.95
C VAL A 23 2.54 2.80 -12.42
N TRP A 24 1.99 3.88 -12.95
CA TRP A 24 1.62 4.02 -14.36
C TRP A 24 2.43 5.13 -15.01
N ASP A 25 2.84 4.91 -16.27
CA ASP A 25 3.38 5.97 -17.12
C ASP A 25 2.23 6.62 -17.89
N THR A 26 1.95 7.89 -17.58
CA THR A 26 0.84 8.66 -18.17
C THR A 26 1.07 9.02 -19.63
N MET A 27 2.31 8.88 -20.11
CA MET A 27 2.69 9.12 -21.50
C MET A 27 2.70 7.85 -22.33
N SER A 28 2.51 6.68 -21.71
CA SER A 28 2.48 5.41 -22.43
C SER A 28 1.21 5.35 -23.29
N PRO A 29 1.31 5.18 -24.63
CA PRO A 29 0.15 5.04 -25.48
C PRO A 29 -0.60 3.75 -25.11
N SER A 30 -1.90 3.88 -24.80
CA SER A 30 -2.78 2.73 -24.59
C SER A 30 -3.60 2.51 -25.86
N GLU A 31 -3.29 1.43 -26.60
CA GLU A 31 -4.10 0.99 -27.75
C GLU A 31 -5.44 0.38 -27.30
N ASP A 32 -5.52 -0.04 -26.02
CA ASP A 32 -6.69 -0.63 -25.37
C ASP A 32 -7.29 0.29 -24.31
N THR A 33 -8.54 0.03 -23.91
CA THR A 33 -9.21 0.73 -22.80
C THR A 33 -8.64 0.38 -21.41
N SER A 34 -7.76 -0.62 -21.31
CA SER A 34 -7.12 -1.02 -20.05
C SER A 34 -5.71 -0.46 -19.95
N ILE A 35 -5.46 0.38 -18.95
CA ILE A 35 -4.14 0.92 -18.64
C ILE A 35 -3.47 -0.02 -17.62
N LEU A 36 -2.43 -0.72 -18.06
CA LEU A 36 -1.64 -1.60 -17.19
C LEU A 36 -0.56 -0.80 -16.44
N PRO A 37 -0.26 -1.14 -15.18
CA PRO A 37 0.84 -0.51 -14.45
C PRO A 37 2.18 -0.86 -15.10
N LEU A 38 3.06 0.13 -15.20
CA LEU A 38 4.46 -0.03 -15.59
C LEU A 38 5.25 -0.83 -14.55
N LEU A 39 4.96 -0.60 -13.26
CA LEU A 39 5.59 -1.27 -12.15
C LEU A 39 4.54 -1.56 -11.09
N GLN A 40 4.66 -2.73 -10.45
CA GLN A 40 3.85 -3.08 -9.29
C GLN A 40 4.73 -3.79 -8.27
N PHE A 41 4.59 -3.45 -6.99
CA PHE A 41 5.33 -4.10 -5.91
C PHE A 41 4.52 -4.14 -4.62
N GLN A 42 4.80 -5.15 -3.78
CA GLN A 42 4.19 -5.27 -2.46
C GLN A 42 4.86 -4.27 -1.51
N ALA A 43 4.12 -3.23 -1.12
CA ALA A 43 4.64 -2.20 -0.22
C ALA A 43 4.26 -2.44 1.23
N GLN A 44 3.10 -3.02 1.48
CA GLN A 44 2.52 -3.18 2.82
C GLN A 44 1.88 -4.57 2.92
N ASN A 45 1.71 -5.13 4.11
CA ASN A 45 0.95 -6.38 4.31
C ASN A 45 -0.55 -6.13 4.50
N ASP A 46 -0.95 -4.86 4.61
CA ASP A 46 -2.34 -4.42 4.69
C ASP A 46 -2.57 -3.25 3.69
N CYS A 47 -3.81 -2.75 3.61
CA CYS A 47 -4.25 -1.68 2.71
C CYS A 47 -3.31 -0.48 2.74
N VAL A 48 -2.83 -0.07 1.55
CA VAL A 48 -2.09 1.18 1.38
C VAL A 48 -3.09 2.33 1.39
N ASN A 49 -3.25 2.92 2.57
CA ASN A 49 -4.22 3.98 2.81
C ASN A 49 -3.65 5.38 2.54
N GLY A 50 -2.34 5.52 2.35
CA GLY A 50 -1.64 6.77 2.09
C GLY A 50 -0.40 6.54 1.25
N ILE A 51 -0.16 7.47 0.33
CA ILE A 51 0.99 7.45 -0.57
C ILE A 51 1.44 8.89 -0.85
N SER A 52 2.75 9.15 -0.84
CA SER A 52 3.27 10.45 -1.22
C SER A 52 4.70 10.39 -1.74
N LEU A 53 4.97 11.11 -2.82
CA LEU A 53 6.30 11.33 -3.38
C LEU A 53 6.90 12.61 -2.82
N HIS A 54 8.17 12.53 -2.42
CA HIS A 54 8.91 13.73 -2.03
C HIS A 54 9.20 14.59 -3.27
N PRO A 55 8.94 15.92 -3.24
CA PRO A 55 9.00 16.77 -4.43
C PRO A 55 10.41 17.01 -5.00
N SER A 56 11.47 16.68 -4.26
CA SER A 56 12.85 16.97 -4.66
C SER A 56 13.86 15.83 -4.44
N TYR A 57 13.46 14.79 -3.73
CA TYR A 57 14.32 13.64 -3.44
C TYR A 57 13.59 12.40 -3.92
N PRO A 58 14.30 11.38 -4.39
CA PRO A 58 13.65 10.17 -4.89
C PRO A 58 13.22 9.29 -3.71
N LEU A 59 12.24 9.79 -2.96
CA LEU A 59 11.65 9.17 -1.79
C LEU A 59 10.15 9.01 -2.01
N LEU A 60 9.66 7.81 -1.74
CA LEU A 60 8.25 7.48 -1.70
C LEU A 60 7.87 7.08 -0.28
N ALA A 61 6.80 7.67 0.26
CA ALA A 61 6.21 7.29 1.52
C ALA A 61 4.93 6.48 1.28
N THR A 62 4.79 5.35 1.96
CA THR A 62 3.57 4.54 1.98
C THR A 62 3.10 4.35 3.41
N ALA A 63 1.79 4.46 3.63
CA ALA A 63 1.16 4.24 4.93
C ALA A 63 0.15 3.10 4.85
N SER A 64 0.12 2.30 5.90
CA SER A 64 -0.77 1.15 6.09
C SER A 64 -1.58 1.33 7.37
N GLY A 65 -2.80 0.79 7.38
CA GLY A 65 -3.71 0.91 8.52
C GLY A 65 -5.17 0.83 8.11
N GLN A 66 -5.96 0.02 8.82
CA GLN A 66 -7.40 0.02 8.68
C GLN A 66 -8.08 -0.16 10.04
N ARG A 67 -9.29 0.39 10.17
CA ARG A 67 -10.11 0.14 11.36
C ARG A 67 -10.56 -1.31 11.34
N LYS A 68 -10.09 -2.09 12.31
CA LYS A 68 -10.58 -3.45 12.56
C LYS A 68 -11.69 -3.38 13.61
N PHE A 69 -12.78 -4.08 13.38
CA PHE A 69 -13.78 -4.34 14.42
C PHE A 69 -13.42 -5.68 15.04
N PRO A 70 -13.18 -5.75 16.37
CA PRO A 70 -13.07 -7.03 17.05
C PRO A 70 -14.35 -7.82 16.76
N GLU A 71 -14.23 -9.10 16.42
CA GLU A 71 -15.41 -9.94 16.39
C GLU A 71 -15.97 -9.96 17.80
N LEU A 72 -17.24 -9.55 17.93
CA LEU A 72 -17.98 -9.71 19.16
C LEU A 72 -18.19 -11.22 19.27
N ASN A 73 -17.50 -11.88 20.21
CA ASN A 73 -17.89 -13.21 20.62
C ASN A 73 -19.37 -13.13 20.97
N ASP A 74 -20.20 -13.82 20.18
CA ASP A 74 -21.63 -13.89 20.39
C ASP A 74 -21.83 -14.41 21.83
N SER A 75 -22.29 -13.51 22.71
CA SER A 75 -22.45 -13.77 24.13
C SER A 75 -23.65 -14.70 24.33
N GLY A 76 -23.45 -15.97 23.99
CA GLY A 76 -24.50 -16.97 23.87
C GLY A 76 -24.12 -18.39 24.31
N ASP A 77 -22.96 -18.62 24.94
CA ASP A 77 -22.69 -19.91 25.61
C ASP A 77 -21.60 -19.78 26.70
N GLU A 78 -21.98 -19.83 27.97
CA GLU A 78 -21.09 -19.82 29.15
C GLU A 78 -20.32 -21.15 29.34
N SER A 79 -19.84 -21.81 28.28
CA SER A 79 -19.29 -23.16 28.43
C SER A 79 -18.10 -23.51 27.55
N ARG A 80 -17.25 -22.55 27.19
CA ARG A 80 -15.95 -22.87 26.59
C ARG A 80 -14.87 -21.99 27.19
N GLU A 81 -13.85 -22.63 27.76
CA GLU A 81 -12.60 -22.00 28.12
C GLU A 81 -12.05 -21.32 26.87
N GLU A 82 -12.36 -20.04 26.70
CA GLU A 82 -11.84 -19.22 25.62
C GLU A 82 -10.36 -19.01 25.88
N GLU A 83 -9.53 -19.93 25.39
CA GLU A 83 -8.20 -19.57 24.93
C GLU A 83 -8.42 -18.36 24.00
N ARG A 84 -8.13 -17.16 24.52
CA ARG A 84 -8.15 -15.91 23.77
C ARG A 84 -7.09 -16.02 22.68
N SER A 85 -7.42 -16.70 21.60
CA SER A 85 -6.65 -16.68 20.38
C SER A 85 -6.56 -15.21 19.97
N PRO A 86 -5.36 -14.64 19.79
CA PRO A 86 -5.20 -13.25 19.33
C PRO A 86 -5.52 -13.16 17.83
N HIS A 87 -6.61 -13.80 17.37
CA HIS A 87 -6.92 -14.09 15.97
C HIS A 87 -7.83 -13.05 15.31
N GLY A 88 -7.92 -11.85 15.86
CA GLY A 88 -8.13 -10.70 15.00
C GLY A 88 -6.83 -10.51 14.22
N SER A 89 -6.83 -10.72 12.90
CA SER A 89 -5.71 -10.37 12.00
C SER A 89 -5.08 -9.07 12.53
N MET A 90 -3.87 -9.18 13.08
CA MET A 90 -3.17 -8.04 13.68
C MET A 90 -2.85 -7.12 12.50
N GLY A 91 -3.76 -6.19 12.24
CA GLY A 91 -3.69 -5.31 11.08
C GLY A 91 -2.36 -4.57 11.10
N GLU A 92 -1.80 -4.34 9.93
CA GLU A 92 -0.58 -3.55 9.84
C GLU A 92 -0.93 -2.08 10.01
N ASN A 93 -0.19 -1.39 10.86
CA ASN A 93 -0.28 0.06 11.03
C ASN A 93 1.14 0.61 11.04
N SER A 94 1.65 0.91 9.85
CA SER A 94 3.05 1.25 9.64
C SER A 94 3.18 2.35 8.58
N LEU A 95 4.34 2.98 8.58
CA LEU A 95 4.76 3.92 7.55
C LEU A 95 6.13 3.44 7.06
N GLN A 96 6.28 3.31 5.75
CA GLN A 96 7.54 2.93 5.12
C GLN A 96 8.00 4.01 4.14
N LEU A 97 9.32 4.15 4.05
CA LEU A 97 9.99 5.04 3.11
C LEU A 97 10.80 4.20 2.13
N TRP A 98 10.63 4.48 0.85
CA TRP A 98 11.27 3.79 -0.25
C TRP A 98 12.22 4.75 -0.95
N TRP A 99 13.45 4.31 -1.18
CA TRP A 99 14.36 4.99 -2.08
C TRP A 99 14.04 4.61 -3.52
N CYS A 100 13.80 5.60 -4.37
CA CYS A 100 13.46 5.43 -5.78
C CYS A 100 14.53 5.98 -6.72
N GLY A 101 15.73 6.29 -6.19
CA GLY A 101 16.83 6.85 -6.98
C GLY A 101 17.58 5.77 -7.75
N SER A 102 18.31 6.16 -8.79
CA SER A 102 19.21 5.24 -9.49
C SER A 102 20.36 4.81 -8.58
N GLU A 103 20.58 3.50 -8.45
CA GLU A 103 21.82 3.00 -7.88
C GLU A 103 22.97 3.31 -8.84
N THR A 104 23.93 4.11 -8.38
CA THR A 104 25.16 4.30 -9.12
C THR A 104 26.00 3.04 -8.91
N GLN A 105 26.00 2.10 -9.87
CA GLN A 105 26.96 1.00 -9.84
C GLN A 105 28.37 1.58 -10.01
N SER A 106 29.11 1.67 -8.91
CA SER A 106 30.55 1.90 -8.93
C SER A 106 31.25 0.60 -9.35
N ASN A 107 31.82 0.60 -10.56
CA ASN A 107 32.78 -0.41 -11.02
C ASN A 107 34.07 -0.38 -10.18
#